data_AF-A0A2J7ZFQ8-F1
#
_entry.id   AF-A0A2J7ZFQ8-F1
#
_cell.length_a   1.000
_cell.length_b   1.000
_cell.length_c   1.000
_cell.angle_alpha   90.00
_cell.angle_beta   90.00
_cell.angle_gamma   90.00
#
_symmetry.space_group_name_H-M   'P 1'
#
loop_
_entity.id
_entity.type
_entity.pdbx_description
1 polymer ?
#
loop_
_entity_poly.entity_id
_entity_poly.type
_entity_poly.pdbx_seq_one_letter_code
_entity_poly.pdbx_strand_id
1 'polypeptide(L)'
;MVIARLQRTCHHLSPTVAEIKQAVADYATAAKNAVEVAGFDGVEIHGANGYLIDQFIKDSINKRTDEYGGPIENRCRFALEVVEAVCAAVGPGRVGIRLSPFTNFLDAADSTPYATHVYLAEKLASYGLAYLHAVEPRIA
;
A
#
# COMPACT_ATOMS: atom_id res chain seq x y z
N MET A 1 9.93 10.95 3.84
CA MET A 1 9.14 9.73 4.09
C MET A 1 7.93 10.11 4.93
N VAL A 2 6.82 10.48 4.31
CA VAL A 2 5.57 10.69 5.06
C VAL A 2 4.97 9.32 5.31
N ILE A 3 5.34 8.74 6.45
CA ILE A 3 4.64 7.59 7.00
C ILE A 3 3.28 8.13 7.44
N ALA A 4 2.25 7.97 6.61
CA ALA A 4 0.87 8.07 7.08
C ALA A 4 0.63 6.88 8.02
N ARG A 5 1.01 7.04 9.30
CA ARG A 5 0.91 6.00 10.32
C ARG A 5 -0.52 5.94 10.84
N LEU A 6 -1.45 5.44 10.03
CA LEU A 6 -2.74 4.98 10.50
C LEU A 6 -2.59 3.58 11.11
N GLN A 7 -1.86 3.48 12.23
CA GLN A 7 -1.92 2.29 13.09
C GLN A 7 -3.03 2.49 14.12
N ARG A 8 -4.28 2.27 13.71
CA ARG A 8 -5.28 1.80 14.69
C ARG A 8 -5.08 0.30 14.81
N THR A 9 -4.35 -0.12 15.84
CA THR A 9 -4.38 -1.51 16.32
C THR A 9 -5.76 -1.77 16.94
N CYS A 10 -6.76 -2.03 16.11
CA CYS A 10 -8.05 -2.55 16.57
C CYS A 10 -8.03 -4.05 16.32
N HIS A 11 -7.78 -4.82 17.36
CA HIS A 11 -7.80 -6.27 17.32
C HIS A 11 -9.13 -6.89 16.84
N HIS A 12 -10.20 -6.14 16.51
CA HIS A 12 -11.56 -6.69 16.36
C HIS A 12 -12.45 -6.09 15.26
N LEU A 13 -12.05 -5.08 14.48
CA LEU A 13 -12.94 -4.52 13.43
C LEU A 13 -12.17 -4.25 12.14
N SER A 14 -12.49 -5.02 11.09
CA SER A 14 -12.12 -4.71 9.71
C SER A 14 -12.75 -3.37 9.31
N PRO A 15 -12.01 -2.45 8.66
CA PRO A 15 -12.55 -1.14 8.28
C PRO A 15 -13.70 -1.30 7.28
N THR A 16 -14.70 -0.45 7.35
CA THR A 16 -15.76 -0.35 6.36
C THR A 16 -15.22 0.16 5.01
N VAL A 17 -15.92 -0.09 3.91
CA VAL A 17 -15.57 0.46 2.59
C VAL A 17 -15.45 1.99 2.62
N ALA A 18 -16.29 2.67 3.42
CA ALA A 18 -16.22 4.12 3.58
C ALA A 18 -14.92 4.56 4.29
N GLU A 19 -14.49 3.84 5.33
CA GLU A 19 -13.23 4.11 6.02
C GLU A 19 -12.00 3.82 5.15
N ILE A 20 -12.07 2.80 4.29
CA ILE A 20 -11.03 2.51 3.31
C ILE A 20 -10.88 3.68 2.32
N LYS A 21 -12.00 4.17 1.77
CA LYS A 21 -12.01 5.33 0.87
C LYS A 21 -11.52 6.60 1.56
N GLN A 22 -11.86 6.79 2.83
CA GLN A 22 -11.34 7.91 3.61
C GLN A 22 -9.82 7.78 3.80
N ALA A 23 -9.30 6.59 4.09
CA ALA A 23 -7.87 6.38 4.21
C ALA A 23 -7.14 6.71 2.89
N VAL A 24 -7.69 6.34 1.73
CA VAL A 24 -7.15 6.75 0.41
C VAL A 24 -7.06 8.27 0.29
N ALA A 25 -8.12 9.00 0.66
CA ALA A 25 -8.12 10.46 0.66
C ALA A 25 -7.11 11.07 1.64
N ASP A 26 -6.91 10.42 2.80
CA ASP A 26 -5.94 10.84 3.81
C ASP A 26 -4.50 10.67 3.30
N TYR A 27 -4.18 9.58 2.58
CA TYR A 27 -2.88 9.41 1.92
C TYR A 27 -2.60 10.54 0.90
N ALA A 28 -3.59 10.87 0.07
CA ALA A 28 -3.46 11.95 -0.91
C ALA A 28 -3.24 13.31 -0.24
N THR A 29 -3.99 13.60 0.82
CA THR A 29 -3.85 14.83 1.62
C THR A 29 -2.47 14.90 2.29
N ALA A 30 -2.02 13.80 2.87
CA ALA A 30 -0.70 13.71 3.49
C ALA A 30 0.43 13.92 2.46
N ALA A 31 0.27 13.39 1.24
CA ALA A 31 1.22 13.61 0.15
C ALA A 31 1.28 15.07 -0.30
N LYS A 32 0.12 15.74 -0.47
CA LYS A 32 0.08 17.18 -0.78
C LYS A 32 0.77 18.01 0.30
N ASN A 33 0.47 17.74 1.57
CA ASN A 33 1.11 18.43 2.69
C ASN A 33 2.63 18.22 2.67
N ALA A 34 3.10 17.02 2.35
CA ALA A 34 4.52 16.74 2.23
C ALA A 34 5.19 17.60 1.15
N VAL A 35 4.64 17.59 -0.06
CA VAL A 35 5.28 18.20 -1.23
C VAL A 35 5.06 19.70 -1.27
N GLU A 36 3.83 20.16 -1.09
CA GLU A 36 3.45 21.57 -1.28
C GLU A 36 3.72 22.43 -0.04
N VAL A 37 3.48 21.89 1.16
CA VAL A 37 3.60 22.67 2.41
C VAL A 37 4.98 22.50 3.04
N ALA A 38 5.47 21.26 3.13
CA ALA A 38 6.76 20.96 3.75
C ALA A 38 7.95 20.97 2.79
N GLY A 39 7.72 21.04 1.47
CA GLY A 39 8.78 21.17 0.47
C GLY A 39 9.57 19.89 0.20
N PHE A 40 9.02 18.70 0.47
CA PHE A 40 9.65 17.44 0.07
C PHE A 40 9.65 17.29 -1.47
N ASP A 41 10.73 16.75 -2.04
CA ASP A 41 10.82 16.46 -3.48
C ASP A 41 9.80 15.42 -3.95
N GLY A 42 9.37 14.54 -3.04
CA GLY A 42 8.40 13.49 -3.30
C GLY A 42 8.08 12.66 -2.06
N VAL A 43 7.28 11.62 -2.26
CA VAL A 43 6.82 10.73 -1.19
C VAL A 43 7.04 9.26 -1.54
N GLU A 44 7.30 8.44 -0.53
CA GLU A 44 7.30 6.98 -0.64
C GLU A 44 6.05 6.45 0.09
N ILE A 45 5.22 5.70 -0.62
CA ILE A 45 4.09 4.96 -0.04
C ILE A 45 4.62 3.69 0.61
N HIS A 46 4.34 3.51 1.90
CA HIS A 46 4.77 2.32 2.63
C HIS A 46 3.77 1.17 2.47
N GLY A 47 3.97 0.33 1.45
CA GLY A 47 3.20 -0.89 1.16
C GLY A 47 3.89 -2.19 1.62
N ALA A 48 4.56 -2.18 2.77
CA ALA A 48 5.47 -3.24 3.17
C ALA A 48 5.43 -3.51 4.68
N ASN A 49 6.13 -4.56 5.11
CA ASN A 49 6.44 -4.91 6.51
C ASN A 49 5.21 -5.02 7.42
N GLY A 50 4.12 -5.58 6.92
CA GLY A 50 2.93 -5.89 7.70
C GLY A 50 2.12 -4.68 8.17
N TYR A 51 2.38 -3.49 7.62
CA TYR A 51 1.53 -2.31 7.84
C TYR A 51 0.28 -2.33 6.96
N LEU A 52 -0.62 -1.37 7.14
CA LEU A 52 -1.99 -1.39 6.61
C LEU A 52 -2.11 -1.83 5.14
N ILE A 53 -1.35 -1.24 4.22
CA ILE A 53 -1.39 -1.63 2.80
C ILE A 53 -0.96 -3.10 2.61
N ASP A 54 0.10 -3.53 3.28
CA ASP A 54 0.58 -4.93 3.24
C ASP A 54 -0.44 -5.89 3.87
N GLN A 55 -1.17 -5.46 4.90
CA GLN A 55 -2.27 -6.23 5.51
C GLN A 55 -3.45 -6.45 4.55
N PHE A 56 -3.70 -5.52 3.62
CA PHE A 56 -4.69 -5.73 2.54
C PHE A 56 -4.16 -6.67 1.47
N ILE A 57 -2.88 -6.55 1.09
CA ILE A 57 -2.28 -7.38 0.03
C ILE A 57 -2.23 -8.86 0.45
N LYS A 58 -1.91 -9.13 1.72
CA LYS A 58 -1.57 -10.48 2.19
C LYS A 58 -2.74 -11.25 2.77
N ASP A 59 -2.94 -12.46 2.27
CA ASP A 59 -4.12 -13.26 2.60
C ASP A 59 -4.12 -13.88 4.00
N SER A 60 -3.00 -13.94 4.74
CA SER A 60 -3.01 -14.40 6.13
C SER A 60 -3.81 -13.45 7.03
N ILE A 61 -3.82 -12.15 6.70
CA ILE A 61 -4.51 -11.10 7.45
C ILE A 61 -5.82 -10.70 6.75
N ASN A 62 -5.80 -10.49 5.43
CA ASN A 62 -6.99 -10.08 4.71
C ASN A 62 -7.96 -11.24 4.50
N LYS A 63 -8.95 -11.34 5.39
CA LYS A 63 -10.06 -12.30 5.32
C LYS A 63 -11.38 -11.67 4.86
N ARG A 64 -11.33 -10.51 4.20
CA ARG A 64 -12.53 -9.81 3.73
C ARG A 64 -13.21 -10.61 2.60
N THR A 65 -14.52 -10.43 2.50
CA THR A 65 -15.37 -11.04 1.46
C THR A 65 -15.97 -10.01 0.49
N ASP A 66 -15.58 -8.75 0.63
CA ASP A 66 -16.00 -7.67 -0.27
C ASP A 66 -14.96 -7.40 -1.37
N GLU A 67 -15.11 -6.27 -2.07
CA GLU A 67 -14.25 -5.84 -3.19
C GLU A 67 -12.77 -5.62 -2.83
N TYR A 68 -12.41 -5.65 -1.53
CA TYR A 68 -11.03 -5.52 -1.06
C TYR A 68 -10.44 -6.83 -0.54
N GLY A 69 -11.13 -7.96 -0.66
CA GLY A 69 -10.65 -9.28 -0.21
C GLY A 69 -10.84 -10.40 -1.21
N GLY A 70 -10.30 -11.57 -0.88
CA GLY A 70 -10.37 -12.78 -1.71
C GLY A 70 -9.32 -12.78 -2.84
N PRO A 71 -9.71 -12.69 -4.13
CA PRO A 71 -8.78 -12.73 -5.27
C PRO A 71 -7.66 -11.69 -5.18
N ILE A 72 -6.52 -11.97 -5.82
CA ILE A 72 -5.32 -11.11 -5.80
C ILE A 72 -5.65 -9.68 -6.23
N GLU A 73 -6.51 -9.52 -7.23
CA GLU A 73 -6.96 -8.25 -7.76
C GLU A 73 -7.63 -7.38 -6.70
N ASN A 74 -8.49 -7.99 -5.87
CA ASN A 74 -9.19 -7.31 -4.80
C ASN A 74 -8.25 -6.97 -3.64
N ARG A 75 -7.36 -7.89 -3.26
CA ARG A 75 -6.36 -7.64 -2.21
C ARG A 75 -5.41 -6.50 -2.57
N CYS A 76 -5.05 -6.38 -3.85
CA CYS A 76 -4.20 -5.30 -4.35
C CYS A 76 -4.95 -3.99 -4.59
N ARG A 77 -6.30 -3.98 -4.58
CA ARG A 77 -7.13 -2.81 -4.90
C ARG A 77 -6.78 -1.60 -4.04
N PHE A 78 -6.71 -1.79 -2.73
CA PHE A 78 -6.41 -0.69 -1.81
C PHE A 78 -5.05 -0.05 -2.08
N ALA A 79 -4.01 -0.86 -2.35
CA ALA A 79 -2.69 -0.34 -2.71
C ALA A 79 -2.73 0.50 -4.00
N LEU A 80 -3.45 0.04 -5.01
CA LEU A 80 -3.58 0.72 -6.30
C LEU A 80 -4.38 2.02 -6.18
N GLU A 81 -5.47 2.04 -5.41
CA GLU A 81 -6.25 3.25 -5.14
C GLU A 81 -5.44 4.29 -4.38
N VAL A 82 -4.64 3.88 -3.40
CA VAL A 82 -3.70 4.79 -2.70
C VAL A 82 -2.68 5.37 -3.67
N VAL A 83 -2.07 4.54 -4.52
CA VAL A 83 -1.09 5.00 -5.52
C VAL A 83 -1.72 5.98 -6.49
N GLU A 84 -2.91 5.66 -7.02
CA GLU A 84 -3.65 6.54 -7.93
C GLU A 84 -3.95 7.90 -7.29
N ALA A 85 -4.51 7.90 -6.08
CA ALA A 85 -4.87 9.14 -5.39
C ALA A 85 -3.64 10.00 -5.05
N VAL A 86 -2.53 9.37 -4.63
CA VAL A 86 -1.27 10.08 -4.35
C VAL A 86 -0.63 10.60 -5.65
N CYS A 87 -0.65 9.83 -6.74
CA CYS A 87 -0.18 10.31 -8.05
C CYS A 87 -1.02 11.48 -8.55
N ALA A 88 -2.35 11.44 -8.41
CA ALA A 88 -3.23 12.55 -8.74
C ALA A 88 -2.96 13.80 -7.88
N ALA A 89 -2.53 13.59 -6.63
CA ALA A 89 -2.26 14.68 -5.69
C ALA A 89 -0.94 15.42 -5.97
N VAL A 90 0.15 14.71 -6.28
CA VAL A 90 1.50 15.32 -6.37
C VAL A 90 2.24 15.04 -7.68
N GLY A 91 1.66 14.26 -8.58
CA GLY A 91 2.25 13.83 -9.85
C GLY A 91 3.10 12.56 -9.71
N PRO A 92 2.98 11.59 -10.63
CA PRO A 92 3.55 10.24 -10.47
C PRO A 92 5.09 10.21 -10.39
N GLY A 93 5.78 11.12 -11.09
CA GLY A 93 7.24 11.26 -11.03
C GLY A 93 7.80 11.71 -9.68
N ARG A 94 6.93 12.00 -8.70
CA ARG A 94 7.27 12.32 -7.30
C ARG A 94 6.82 11.26 -6.31
N VAL A 95 6.38 10.10 -6.80
CA VAL A 95 5.82 9.02 -5.99
C VAL A 95 6.66 7.76 -6.16
N GLY A 96 7.11 7.19 -5.05
CA GLY A 96 7.62 5.83 -4.97
C GLY A 96 6.72 4.94 -4.12
N ILE A 97 6.85 3.62 -4.27
CA ILE A 97 6.20 2.66 -3.38
C ILE A 97 7.20 1.60 -2.92
N ARG A 98 7.12 1.27 -1.62
CA ARG A 98 7.94 0.25 -0.98
C ARG A 98 7.13 -1.00 -0.72
N LEU A 99 7.63 -2.16 -1.19
CA LEU A 99 7.01 -3.48 -1.05
C LEU A 99 7.96 -4.47 -0.38
N SER A 100 7.41 -5.46 0.34
CA SER A 100 8.18 -6.54 0.95
C SER A 100 7.58 -7.91 0.60
N PRO A 101 7.80 -8.40 -0.64
CA PRO A 101 7.05 -9.53 -1.20
C PRO A 101 7.13 -10.83 -0.39
N PHE A 102 8.30 -11.08 0.19
CA PHE A 102 8.63 -12.37 0.82
C PHE A 102 8.78 -12.29 2.35
N THR A 103 8.56 -11.12 2.93
CA THR A 103 8.75 -10.90 4.37
C THR A 103 7.47 -11.20 5.13
N ASN A 104 7.53 -12.05 6.17
CA ASN A 104 6.38 -12.39 7.02
C ASN A 104 6.31 -11.56 8.33
N PHE A 105 6.88 -10.36 8.33
CA PHE A 105 6.94 -9.50 9.51
C PHE A 105 5.53 -9.09 9.97
N LEU A 106 5.31 -9.00 11.28
CA LEU A 106 4.00 -8.77 11.92
C LEU A 106 2.91 -9.77 11.48
N ASP A 107 3.28 -11.04 11.32
CA ASP A 107 2.38 -12.14 10.95
C ASP A 107 1.66 -11.95 9.60
N ALA A 108 2.19 -11.06 8.76
CA ALA A 108 1.67 -10.76 7.44
C ALA A 108 2.34 -11.69 6.41
N ALA A 109 1.75 -12.86 6.19
CA ALA A 109 2.15 -13.85 5.21
C ALA A 109 1.16 -13.91 4.05
N ASP A 110 1.63 -14.29 2.87
CA ASP A 110 0.79 -14.51 1.69
C ASP A 110 0.97 -15.94 1.20
N SER A 111 -0.13 -16.62 0.83
CA SER A 111 -0.05 -17.97 0.27
C SER A 111 0.55 -18.01 -1.13
N THR A 112 0.52 -16.88 -1.85
CA THR A 112 0.91 -16.77 -3.26
C THR A 112 1.83 -15.56 -3.52
N PRO A 113 2.91 -15.38 -2.73
CA PRO A 113 3.63 -14.11 -2.64
C PRO A 113 4.21 -13.66 -3.99
N TYR A 114 4.68 -14.61 -4.80
CA TYR A 114 5.17 -14.34 -6.15
C TYR A 114 4.05 -13.83 -7.07
N ALA A 115 2.94 -14.55 -7.19
CA ALA A 115 1.83 -14.17 -8.07
C ALA A 115 1.20 -12.84 -7.64
N THR A 116 1.00 -12.65 -6.34
CA THR A 116 0.46 -11.41 -5.76
C THR A 116 1.31 -10.20 -6.11
N HIS A 117 2.62 -10.29 -5.91
CA HIS A 117 3.52 -9.15 -6.12
C HIS A 117 3.90 -8.92 -7.58
N VAL A 118 3.89 -9.96 -8.44
CA VAL A 118 4.00 -9.80 -9.89
C VAL A 118 2.78 -9.04 -10.42
N TYR A 119 1.57 -9.46 -10.04
CA TYR A 119 0.34 -8.74 -10.42
C TYR A 119 0.40 -7.27 -9.99
N LEU A 120 0.79 -7.01 -8.74
CA LEU A 120 0.90 -5.65 -8.23
C LEU A 120 1.97 -4.85 -9.00
N ALA A 121 3.16 -5.41 -9.24
CA ALA A 121 4.23 -4.74 -9.97
C ALA A 121 3.82 -4.40 -11.42
N GLU A 122 3.12 -5.30 -12.12
CA GLU A 122 2.60 -5.06 -13.47
C GLU A 122 1.60 -3.90 -13.49
N LYS A 123 0.71 -3.82 -12.50
CA LYS A 123 -0.24 -2.70 -12.38
C LYS A 123 0.46 -1.40 -12.02
N LEU A 124 1.46 -1.43 -11.14
CA LEU A 124 2.23 -0.24 -10.76
C LEU A 124 3.05 0.32 -11.92
N ALA A 125 3.51 -0.54 -12.85
CA ALA A 125 4.31 -0.13 -14.00
C ALA A 125 3.58 0.87 -14.92
N SER A 126 2.24 0.87 -14.96
CA SER A 126 1.47 1.80 -15.79
C SER A 126 1.35 3.22 -15.22
N TYR A 127 1.73 3.44 -13.95
CA TYR A 127 1.55 4.75 -13.30
C TYR A 127 2.70 5.73 -13.56
N GLY A 128 3.85 5.27 -14.07
CA GLY A 128 5.03 6.13 -14.28
C GLY A 128 5.64 6.64 -12.96
N LEU A 129 5.66 5.77 -11.94
CA LEU A 129 6.24 6.08 -10.63
C LEU A 129 7.73 6.40 -10.74
N ALA A 130 8.22 7.21 -9.79
CA ALA A 130 9.64 7.52 -9.69
C ALA A 130 10.49 6.27 -9.45
N TYR A 131 10.00 5.34 -8.63
CA TYR A 131 10.65 4.06 -8.34
C TYR A 131 9.72 3.06 -7.65
N LEU A 132 10.09 1.78 -7.72
CA LEU A 132 9.60 0.72 -6.86
C LEU A 132 10.75 0.25 -5.97
N HIS A 133 10.53 0.25 -4.66
CA HIS A 133 11.51 -0.17 -3.66
C HIS A 133 11.12 -1.55 -3.13
N ALA A 134 11.86 -2.59 -3.54
CA ALA A 134 11.65 -3.95 -3.09
C ALA A 134 12.58 -4.30 -1.92
N VAL A 135 12.02 -4.83 -0.84
CA VAL A 135 12.79 -5.37 0.29
C VAL A 135 13.15 -6.83 0.01
N GLU A 136 14.45 -7.10 -0.10
CA GLU A 136 14.99 -8.45 -0.25
C GLU A 136 14.84 -9.28 1.04
N PRO A 137 14.40 -10.56 0.96
CA PRO A 137 14.31 -11.47 2.11
C PRO A 137 15.70 -11.93 2.53
N ARG A 138 16.38 -11.12 3.33
CA ARG A 138 17.75 -11.39 3.83
C ARG A 138 17.80 -11.95 5.25
N ILE A 139 16.64 -12.11 5.89
CA ILE A 139 16.52 -12.68 7.24
C ILE A 139 15.73 -13.98 7.07
N ALA A 140 16.44 -15.09 7.31
CA ALA A 140 15.89 -16.44 7.39
C ALA A 140 15.31 -16.71 8.78
#